data_AF-A0A532CN00-F1
#
_entry.id   AF-A0A532CN00-F1
#
_cell.length_a   1.000
_cell.length_b   1.000
_cell.length_c   1.000
_cell.angle_alpha   90.00
_cell.angle_beta   90.00
_cell.angle_gamma   90.00
#
_symmetry.space_group_name_H-M   'P 1'
#
loop_
_entity.id
_entity.type
_entity.pdbx_description
1 polymer ?
#
loop_
_entity_poly.entity_id
_entity_poly.type
_entity_poly.pdbx_seq_one_letter_code
_entity_poly.pdbx_strand_id
1 'polypeptide(L)'
;MKSSIRLATILCLLLCIGVIGATSLAWAELQPNQVVILANAKSSEGLSVAAHYAAQRGVPVNHIVRLDLPIRDNLTRQEYEESVVVPLRRALESKQLASTVRVIVTTYGVPLRVEAPRLSIDEQRWLAEAQSLVKTSRARLEQLQQRFEQMAPGSPSAESSQPTTKQEILEMARTMALVPQVDQAWRAAVQHIRQLPQPESERALQEMLRLTQQYGGWGILLQKETGTGRPGTFTDTSTMAARRKLLEQTGPYWTGLGREPIRSQRQLIYRWTEQLFGVRGVLELASNEVDLLTSTHADGSLDSELSFLWWDRDLYPVAWRWGNPLFEDSAAIPDDLPTLMVSRLDAPTAELAKGLVDQALQAERSGLHGTLYFDARGLKAKDATDTYGVYDQSLRDAAEVVKQQSDYRVVLDDAEATLSKPGAAPDVALYIGWYRLRSYEDAFTFKPGAIGYHMASAEAITVHDRGERGWCKNALERGITATLGSVGEPYLDAFPEPARFTTLLLTGKYSLAEVYYLTSRYVSWRMVLFGDPLYNPMKGRSRPTADSAGSLPAPPSERPLGEPPARLTQKHQAQRDQMARLVKLLLNAESGSPKPAR
;
A
#
# COMPACT_ATOMS: atom_id res chain seq x y z
N MET A 1 -7.52 78.11 10.01
CA MET A 1 -7.91 76.86 10.71
C MET A 1 -9.14 76.14 10.09
N LYS A 2 -9.30 76.09 8.76
CA LYS A 2 -10.40 75.34 8.12
C LYS A 2 -10.01 74.49 6.88
N SER A 3 -8.71 74.34 6.60
CA SER A 3 -8.23 73.53 5.47
C SER A 3 -7.51 72.23 5.90
N SER A 4 -7.10 72.11 7.16
CA SER A 4 -6.27 70.99 7.63
C SER A 4 -7.08 69.82 8.20
N ILE A 5 -8.39 69.97 8.35
CA ILE A 5 -9.26 68.93 8.94
C ILE A 5 -9.89 68.03 7.87
N ARG A 6 -10.00 68.50 6.60
CA ARG A 6 -10.58 67.69 5.51
C ARG A 6 -9.62 66.71 4.85
N LEU A 7 -8.30 66.88 5.01
CA LEU A 7 -7.31 65.91 4.51
C LEU A 7 -7.16 64.69 5.43
N ALA A 8 -7.36 64.86 6.74
CA ALA A 8 -7.24 63.77 7.72
C ALA A 8 -8.40 62.76 7.61
N THR A 9 -9.61 63.21 7.23
CA THR A 9 -10.77 62.32 7.10
C THR A 9 -10.77 61.51 5.80
N ILE A 10 -10.19 62.04 4.71
CA ILE A 10 -10.06 61.32 3.44
C ILE A 10 -8.89 60.33 3.49
N LEU A 11 -7.83 60.63 4.25
CA LEU A 11 -6.72 59.69 4.46
C LEU A 11 -7.13 58.51 5.35
N CYS A 12 -8.02 58.69 6.34
CA CYS A 12 -8.59 57.58 7.11
C CYS A 12 -9.57 56.71 6.29
N LEU A 13 -10.33 57.27 5.36
CA LEU A 13 -11.22 56.47 4.50
C LEU A 13 -10.47 55.68 3.42
N LEU A 14 -9.30 56.15 2.98
CA LEU A 14 -8.43 55.42 2.04
C LEU A 14 -7.48 54.43 2.75
N LEU A 15 -7.20 54.58 4.05
CA LEU A 15 -6.48 53.57 4.85
C LEU A 15 -7.37 52.39 5.28
N CYS A 16 -8.69 52.54 5.33
CA CYS A 16 -9.62 51.46 5.65
C CYS A 16 -10.04 50.58 4.46
N ILE A 17 -9.65 50.93 3.22
CA ILE A 17 -9.95 50.13 2.01
C ILE A 17 -8.75 49.21 1.63
N GLY A 18 -7.63 49.30 2.33
CA GLY A 18 -6.37 48.62 1.98
C GLY A 18 -5.97 47.39 2.81
N VAL A 19 -6.82 46.85 3.70
CA VAL A 19 -6.53 45.64 4.50
C VAL A 19 -7.76 44.73 4.63
N ILE A 20 -8.37 44.38 3.50
CA ILE A 20 -9.00 43.07 3.34
C ILE A 20 -8.26 42.38 2.20
N GLY A 21 -6.96 42.19 2.40
CA GLY A 21 -6.32 41.03 1.80
C GLY A 21 -6.97 39.85 2.49
N ALA A 22 -8.01 39.28 1.88
CA ALA A 22 -8.35 37.91 2.16
C ALA A 22 -7.04 37.16 1.94
N THR A 23 -6.39 36.76 3.04
CA THR A 23 -5.51 35.62 2.99
C THR A 23 -6.41 34.49 2.54
N SER A 24 -6.53 34.30 1.22
CA SER A 24 -6.84 33.00 0.67
C SER A 24 -5.75 32.12 1.23
N LEU A 25 -6.01 31.51 2.40
CA LEU A 25 -5.42 30.24 2.74
C LEU A 25 -5.58 29.45 1.45
N ALA A 26 -4.49 29.18 0.74
CA ALA A 26 -4.56 28.38 -0.46
C ALA A 26 -5.01 27.00 0.03
N TRP A 27 -6.30 26.70 -0.11
CA TRP A 27 -6.81 25.36 0.16
C TRP A 27 -6.30 24.53 -1.01
N ALA A 28 -5.23 23.79 -0.73
CA ALA A 28 -4.79 22.66 -1.51
C ALA A 28 -6.00 21.78 -1.84
N GLU A 29 -6.40 21.72 -3.11
CA GLU A 29 -7.61 21.00 -3.50
C GLU A 29 -7.34 20.25 -4.80
N LEU A 30 -7.73 18.97 -4.83
CA LEU A 30 -7.78 18.16 -6.02
C LEU A 30 -8.69 18.83 -7.07
N GLN A 31 -8.12 19.21 -8.22
CA GLN A 31 -8.80 20.02 -9.23
C GLN A 31 -9.38 19.18 -10.38
N PRO A 32 -10.43 19.65 -11.09
CA PRO A 32 -11.00 18.95 -12.24
C PRO A 32 -10.00 18.62 -13.36
N ASN A 33 -8.97 19.45 -13.55
CA ASN A 33 -7.90 19.20 -14.53
C ASN A 33 -6.88 18.13 -14.09
N GLN A 34 -6.99 17.61 -12.86
CA GLN A 34 -6.20 16.48 -12.37
C GLN A 34 -6.98 15.16 -12.45
N VAL A 35 -8.20 15.18 -13.01
CA VAL A 35 -9.09 14.01 -13.15
C VAL A 35 -9.00 13.46 -14.57
N VAL A 36 -8.88 12.14 -14.71
CA VAL A 36 -9.17 11.43 -15.98
C VAL A 36 -10.36 10.52 -15.77
N ILE A 37 -11.27 10.43 -16.76
CA ILE A 37 -12.44 9.57 -16.71
C ILE A 37 -12.21 8.38 -17.64
N LEU A 38 -12.16 7.17 -17.09
CA LEU A 38 -12.11 5.92 -17.83
C LEU A 38 -13.53 5.39 -18.04
N ALA A 39 -13.99 5.40 -19.29
CA ALA A 39 -15.30 4.92 -19.68
C ALA A 39 -15.20 3.73 -20.65
N ASN A 40 -16.13 2.78 -20.51
CA ASN A 40 -16.25 1.68 -21.46
C ASN A 40 -16.97 2.15 -22.74
N ALA A 41 -16.28 2.09 -23.88
CA ALA A 41 -16.81 2.48 -25.19
C ALA A 41 -18.00 1.62 -25.64
N LYS A 42 -18.13 0.39 -25.15
CA LYS A 42 -19.27 -0.52 -25.42
C LYS A 42 -20.50 -0.25 -24.56
N SER A 43 -20.41 0.63 -23.56
CA SER A 43 -21.53 0.98 -22.67
C SER A 43 -22.03 2.40 -22.95
N SER A 44 -23.15 2.53 -23.66
CA SER A 44 -23.79 3.84 -23.88
C SER A 44 -24.21 4.53 -22.58
N GLU A 45 -24.65 3.72 -21.61
CA GLU A 45 -24.99 4.17 -20.26
C GLU A 45 -23.75 4.67 -19.51
N GLY A 46 -22.64 3.93 -19.57
CA GLY A 46 -21.35 4.35 -19.01
C GLY A 46 -20.82 5.65 -19.59
N LEU A 47 -20.90 5.80 -20.91
CA LEU A 47 -20.54 7.05 -21.59
C LEU A 47 -21.43 8.22 -21.14
N SER A 48 -22.71 7.96 -20.86
CA SER A 48 -23.62 8.97 -20.31
C SER A 48 -23.23 9.39 -18.89
N VAL A 49 -22.83 8.45 -18.03
CA VAL A 49 -22.29 8.77 -16.68
C VAL A 49 -21.01 9.61 -16.80
N ALA A 50 -20.08 9.22 -17.67
CA ALA A 50 -18.83 9.95 -17.90
C ALA A 50 -19.07 11.40 -18.36
N ALA A 51 -19.96 11.59 -19.34
CA ALA A 51 -20.31 12.92 -19.85
C ALA A 51 -21.01 13.78 -18.79
N HIS A 52 -21.91 13.17 -18.00
CA HIS A 52 -22.60 13.84 -16.89
C HIS A 52 -21.60 14.35 -15.86
N TYR A 53 -20.71 13.46 -15.39
CA TYR A 53 -19.69 13.83 -14.41
C TYR A 53 -18.79 14.96 -14.90
N ALA A 54 -18.31 14.85 -16.15
CA ALA A 54 -17.46 15.87 -16.75
C ALA A 54 -18.14 17.23 -16.81
N ALA A 55 -19.43 17.27 -17.20
CA ALA A 55 -20.20 18.49 -17.27
C ALA A 55 -20.44 19.11 -15.88
N GLN A 56 -20.80 18.29 -14.87
CA GLN A 56 -21.12 18.77 -13.53
C GLN A 56 -19.90 19.28 -12.76
N ARG A 57 -18.73 18.63 -12.92
CA ARG A 57 -17.48 19.00 -12.23
C ARG A 57 -16.55 19.89 -13.05
N GLY A 58 -16.88 20.18 -14.30
CA GLY A 58 -16.01 20.93 -15.20
C GLY A 58 -14.72 20.17 -15.56
N VAL A 59 -14.75 18.83 -15.57
CA VAL A 59 -13.63 18.03 -16.05
C VAL A 59 -13.55 18.21 -17.57
N PRO A 60 -12.39 18.58 -18.14
CA PRO A 60 -12.26 18.80 -19.57
C PRO A 60 -12.68 17.57 -20.39
N VAL A 61 -13.44 17.78 -21.48
CA VAL A 61 -13.95 16.68 -22.32
C VAL A 61 -12.83 15.81 -22.90
N ASN A 62 -11.65 16.40 -23.16
CA ASN A 62 -10.48 15.67 -23.62
C ASN A 62 -9.88 14.73 -22.54
N HIS A 63 -10.29 14.81 -21.28
CA HIS A 63 -9.92 13.90 -20.20
C HIS A 63 -10.81 12.65 -20.13
N ILE A 64 -11.83 12.52 -20.98
CA ILE A 64 -12.60 11.28 -21.12
C ILE A 64 -11.81 10.32 -22.02
N VAL A 65 -11.32 9.23 -21.44
CA VAL A 65 -10.66 8.12 -22.13
C VAL A 65 -11.67 6.99 -22.31
N ARG A 66 -11.91 6.63 -23.57
CA ARG A 66 -12.85 5.55 -23.94
C ARG A 66 -12.05 4.32 -24.33
N LEU A 67 -12.23 3.22 -23.61
CA LEU A 67 -11.59 1.94 -23.92
C LEU A 67 -12.66 0.92 -24.32
N ASP A 68 -12.33 0.07 -25.29
CA ASP A 68 -13.17 -1.05 -25.67
C ASP A 68 -13.01 -2.18 -24.64
N LEU A 69 -13.97 -2.30 -23.71
CA LEU A 69 -13.93 -3.26 -22.60
C LEU A 69 -15.17 -4.19 -22.63
N PRO A 70 -15.06 -5.45 -22.17
CA PRO A 70 -16.21 -6.35 -22.09
C PRO A 70 -17.21 -5.88 -21.01
N ILE A 71 -18.50 -6.18 -21.23
CA ILE A 71 -19.58 -5.89 -20.26
C ILE A 71 -19.71 -7.08 -19.31
N ARG A 72 -18.83 -7.13 -18.31
CA ARG A 72 -18.80 -8.11 -17.21
C ARG A 72 -17.91 -7.61 -16.09
N ASP A 73 -18.09 -8.13 -14.88
CA ASP A 73 -17.34 -7.65 -13.71
C ASP A 73 -15.87 -8.07 -13.68
N ASN A 74 -15.51 -9.22 -14.27
CA ASN A 74 -14.16 -9.78 -14.15
C ASN A 74 -13.38 -9.55 -15.44
N LEU A 75 -12.07 -9.29 -15.33
CA LEU A 75 -11.08 -9.40 -16.39
C LEU A 75 -10.03 -10.43 -15.99
N THR A 76 -9.53 -11.19 -16.97
CA THR A 76 -8.25 -11.88 -16.76
C THR A 76 -7.14 -10.84 -16.58
N ARG A 77 -6.04 -11.21 -15.91
CA ARG A 77 -4.89 -10.30 -15.79
C ARG A 77 -4.35 -9.84 -17.14
N GLN A 78 -4.34 -10.72 -18.14
CA GLN A 78 -3.90 -10.40 -19.50
C GLN A 78 -4.81 -9.34 -20.14
N GLU A 79 -6.13 -9.48 -20.01
CA GLU A 79 -7.08 -8.49 -20.52
C GLU A 79 -6.92 -7.13 -19.82
N TYR A 80 -6.66 -7.12 -18.51
CA TYR A 80 -6.37 -5.89 -17.78
C TYR A 80 -5.14 -5.17 -18.35
N GLU A 81 -4.03 -5.87 -18.58
CA GLU A 81 -2.83 -5.26 -19.16
C GLU A 81 -3.05 -4.76 -20.60
N GLU A 82 -3.59 -5.62 -21.46
CA GLU A 82 -3.70 -5.36 -22.90
C GLU A 82 -4.83 -4.39 -23.25
N SER A 83 -5.96 -4.45 -22.53
CA SER A 83 -7.17 -3.68 -22.85
C SER A 83 -7.35 -2.46 -21.96
N VAL A 84 -6.72 -2.41 -20.77
CA VAL A 84 -6.85 -1.28 -19.82
C VAL A 84 -5.53 -0.52 -19.69
N VAL A 85 -4.48 -1.13 -19.13
CA VAL A 85 -3.23 -0.44 -18.76
C VAL A 85 -2.55 0.17 -19.97
N VAL A 86 -2.25 -0.65 -20.99
CA VAL A 86 -1.52 -0.19 -22.18
C VAL A 86 -2.30 0.90 -22.94
N PRO A 87 -3.61 0.74 -23.25
CA PRO A 87 -4.37 1.79 -23.92
C PRO A 87 -4.55 3.06 -23.07
N LEU A 88 -4.73 2.94 -21.76
CA LEU A 88 -4.89 4.09 -20.87
C LEU A 88 -3.60 4.91 -20.78
N ARG A 89 -2.43 4.27 -20.60
CA ARG A 89 -1.13 4.97 -20.62
C ARG A 89 -0.93 5.73 -21.92
N ARG A 90 -1.14 5.07 -23.07
CA ARG A 90 -1.07 5.70 -24.40
C ARG A 90 -2.00 6.90 -24.53
N ALA A 91 -3.23 6.78 -24.02
CA ALA A 91 -4.18 7.89 -24.03
C ALA A 91 -3.68 9.06 -23.19
N LEU A 92 -3.20 8.82 -21.97
CA LEU A 92 -2.65 9.85 -21.08
C LEU A 92 -1.43 10.55 -21.69
N GLU A 93 -0.51 9.79 -22.31
CA GLU A 93 0.66 10.34 -22.99
C GLU A 93 0.25 11.19 -24.20
N SER A 94 -0.60 10.67 -25.08
CA SER A 94 -1.06 11.38 -26.29
C SER A 94 -1.79 12.69 -25.97
N LYS A 95 -2.45 12.75 -24.81
CA LYS A 95 -3.20 13.91 -24.32
C LYS A 95 -2.38 14.83 -23.41
N GLN A 96 -1.11 14.51 -23.16
CA GLN A 96 -0.22 15.25 -22.24
C GLN A 96 -0.77 15.34 -20.81
N LEU A 97 -1.42 14.27 -20.36
CA LEU A 97 -2.06 14.15 -19.04
C LEU A 97 -1.26 13.31 -18.05
N ALA A 98 -0.21 12.62 -18.50
CA ALA A 98 0.56 11.69 -17.67
C ALA A 98 1.12 12.35 -16.39
N SER A 99 1.55 13.61 -16.48
CA SER A 99 2.17 14.34 -15.36
C SER A 99 1.17 15.17 -14.52
N THR A 100 -0.08 15.29 -14.98
CA THR A 100 -1.11 16.14 -14.35
C THR A 100 -2.18 15.33 -13.63
N VAL A 101 -2.53 14.16 -14.16
CA VAL A 101 -3.57 13.30 -13.58
C VAL A 101 -3.14 12.81 -12.19
N ARG A 102 -4.04 12.99 -11.22
CA ARG A 102 -3.91 12.51 -9.84
C ARG A 102 -4.96 11.46 -9.51
N VAL A 103 -6.11 11.50 -10.19
CA VAL A 103 -7.22 10.58 -9.95
C VAL A 103 -7.79 10.02 -11.25
N ILE A 104 -8.05 8.72 -11.26
CA ILE A 104 -8.80 8.02 -12.31
C ILE A 104 -10.22 7.80 -11.81
N VAL A 105 -11.21 8.17 -12.64
CA VAL A 105 -12.63 7.89 -12.38
C VAL A 105 -13.08 6.78 -13.31
N THR A 106 -13.37 5.61 -12.77
CA THR A 106 -14.02 4.53 -13.52
C THR A 106 -15.54 4.77 -13.52
N THR A 107 -16.23 4.43 -14.61
CA THR A 107 -17.68 4.64 -14.72
C THR A 107 -18.45 3.34 -14.92
N TYR A 108 -19.77 3.41 -14.77
CA TYR A 108 -20.70 2.33 -15.12
C TYR A 108 -20.30 1.57 -16.39
N GLY A 109 -20.30 0.24 -16.31
CA GLY A 109 -19.89 -0.65 -17.41
C GLY A 109 -18.38 -0.89 -17.55
N VAL A 110 -17.52 -0.27 -16.74
CA VAL A 110 -16.11 -0.67 -16.59
C VAL A 110 -16.03 -1.90 -15.66
N PRO A 111 -15.30 -2.97 -16.01
CA PRO A 111 -15.13 -4.15 -15.15
C PRO A 111 -14.65 -3.79 -13.74
N LEU A 112 -15.04 -4.58 -12.74
CA LEU A 112 -14.81 -4.32 -11.31
C LEU A 112 -13.58 -5.07 -10.75
N ARG A 113 -13.22 -6.20 -11.34
CA ARG A 113 -12.26 -7.17 -10.80
C ARG A 113 -11.24 -7.61 -11.84
N VAL A 114 -10.03 -7.93 -11.36
CA VAL A 114 -8.94 -8.48 -12.16
C VAL A 114 -8.52 -9.81 -11.55
N GLU A 115 -8.46 -10.89 -12.33
CA GLU A 115 -8.03 -12.20 -11.85
C GLU A 115 -6.53 -12.25 -11.56
N ALA A 116 -6.13 -13.30 -10.83
CA ALA A 116 -4.72 -13.60 -10.59
C ALA A 116 -3.92 -13.80 -11.90
N PRO A 117 -2.68 -13.30 -11.97
CA PRO A 117 -1.78 -13.60 -13.08
C PRO A 117 -1.59 -15.11 -13.22
N ARG A 118 -1.61 -15.60 -14.45
CA ARG A 118 -1.13 -16.94 -14.77
C ARG A 118 0.37 -16.90 -14.95
N LEU A 119 1.09 -17.73 -14.21
CA LEU A 119 2.52 -17.90 -14.36
C LEU A 119 2.84 -18.62 -15.67
N SER A 120 3.81 -18.11 -16.40
CA SER A 120 4.43 -18.80 -17.54
C SER A 120 5.14 -20.09 -17.09
N ILE A 121 5.45 -20.97 -18.04
CA ILE A 121 6.17 -22.24 -17.76
C ILE A 121 7.52 -21.95 -17.08
N ASP A 122 8.23 -20.90 -17.51
CA ASP A 122 9.50 -20.50 -16.91
C ASP A 122 9.31 -19.97 -15.48
N GLU A 123 8.30 -19.13 -15.23
CA GLU A 123 7.98 -18.62 -13.90
C GLU A 123 7.59 -19.74 -12.93
N GLN A 124 6.82 -20.73 -13.39
CA GLN A 124 6.47 -21.91 -12.59
C GLN A 124 7.73 -22.70 -12.20
N ARG A 125 8.67 -22.89 -13.14
CA ARG A 125 9.95 -23.55 -12.85
C ARG A 125 10.77 -22.74 -11.85
N TRP A 126 10.89 -21.43 -12.03
CA TRP A 126 11.65 -20.57 -11.12
C TRP A 126 11.05 -20.54 -9.71
N LEU A 127 9.71 -20.52 -9.60
CA LEU A 127 9.02 -20.62 -8.32
C LEU A 127 9.31 -21.95 -7.63
N ALA A 128 9.24 -23.07 -8.34
CA ALA A 128 9.54 -24.38 -7.79
C ALA A 128 11.00 -24.50 -7.32
N GLU A 129 11.94 -23.97 -8.09
CA GLU A 129 13.35 -23.86 -7.70
C GLU A 129 13.53 -23.04 -6.42
N ALA A 130 12.92 -21.84 -6.36
CA ALA A 130 13.00 -20.95 -5.21
C ALA A 130 12.37 -21.59 -3.95
N GLN A 131 11.22 -22.25 -4.08
CA GLN A 131 10.58 -23.00 -2.98
C GLN A 131 11.47 -24.14 -2.46
N SER A 132 12.15 -24.86 -3.36
CA SER A 132 13.12 -25.88 -2.96
C SER A 132 14.31 -25.27 -2.21
N LEU A 133 14.84 -24.14 -2.69
CA LEU A 133 15.94 -23.43 -2.03
C LEU A 133 15.55 -22.89 -0.66
N VAL A 134 14.35 -22.35 -0.51
CA VAL A 134 13.77 -21.93 0.78
C VAL A 134 13.74 -23.12 1.75
N LYS A 135 13.15 -24.24 1.33
CA LYS A 135 13.03 -25.45 2.16
C LYS A 135 14.39 -25.95 2.63
N THR A 136 15.33 -26.11 1.70
CA THR A 136 16.67 -26.62 2.02
C THR A 136 17.47 -25.64 2.87
N SER A 137 17.42 -24.34 2.57
CA SER A 137 18.17 -23.32 3.32
C SER A 137 17.62 -23.15 4.74
N ARG A 138 16.30 -23.19 4.93
CA ARG A 138 15.67 -23.15 6.25
C ARG A 138 16.14 -24.30 7.13
N ALA A 139 16.07 -25.53 6.63
CA ALA A 139 16.55 -26.71 7.37
C ALA A 139 18.05 -26.62 7.71
N ARG A 140 18.87 -26.08 6.80
CA ARG A 140 20.30 -25.84 7.06
C ARG A 140 20.53 -24.76 8.11
N LEU A 141 19.74 -23.69 8.14
CA LEU A 141 19.82 -22.66 9.18
C LEU A 141 19.42 -23.20 10.55
N GLU A 142 18.36 -24.01 10.63
CA GLU A 142 17.95 -24.65 11.88
C GLU A 142 19.06 -25.58 12.42
N GLN A 143 19.71 -26.34 11.54
CA GLN A 143 20.88 -27.14 11.92
C GLN A 143 22.07 -26.28 12.39
N LEU A 144 22.34 -25.15 11.71
CA LEU A 144 23.39 -24.23 12.13
C LEU A 144 23.07 -23.61 13.50
N GLN A 145 21.82 -23.23 13.74
CA GLN A 145 21.35 -22.73 15.03
C GLN A 145 21.63 -23.75 16.15
N GLN A 146 21.20 -25.01 15.97
CA GLN A 146 21.44 -26.06 16.95
C GLN A 146 22.93 -26.27 17.24
N ARG A 147 23.79 -26.15 16.22
CA ARG A 147 25.24 -26.25 16.40
C ARG A 147 25.82 -25.06 17.16
N PHE A 148 25.34 -23.85 16.90
CA PHE A 148 25.75 -22.67 17.67
C PHE A 148 25.31 -22.79 19.14
N GLU A 149 24.09 -23.26 19.40
CA GLU A 149 23.58 -23.51 20.75
C GLU A 149 24.41 -24.56 21.50
N GLN A 150 24.83 -25.64 20.82
CA GLN A 150 25.73 -26.65 21.40
C GLN A 150 27.11 -26.08 21.78
N MET A 151 27.56 -25.03 21.09
CA MET A 151 28.83 -24.35 21.39
C MET A 151 28.72 -23.35 22.54
N ALA A 152 27.52 -23.02 23.03
CA ALA A 152 27.30 -22.10 24.15
C ALA A 152 26.26 -22.65 25.16
N PRO A 153 26.54 -23.82 25.78
CA PRO A 153 25.61 -24.46 26.69
C PRO A 153 25.29 -23.55 27.90
N GLY A 154 24.00 -23.34 28.17
CA GLY A 154 23.53 -22.49 29.27
C GLY A 154 23.19 -21.04 28.89
N SER A 155 23.41 -20.65 27.63
CA SER A 155 22.78 -19.43 27.10
C SER A 155 21.27 -19.64 27.01
N PRO A 156 20.42 -18.62 27.26
CA PRO A 156 19.00 -18.75 27.02
C PRO A 156 18.79 -19.18 25.57
N SER A 157 18.21 -20.36 25.36
CA SER A 157 17.69 -20.73 24.04
C SER A 157 16.75 -19.61 23.62
N ALA A 158 16.89 -19.13 22.38
CA ALA A 158 15.85 -18.28 21.81
C ALA A 158 14.55 -19.09 21.95
N GLU A 159 13.59 -18.59 22.75
CA GLU A 159 12.26 -19.17 22.76
C GLU A 159 11.84 -19.26 21.30
N SER A 160 11.44 -20.44 20.84
CA SER A 160 10.90 -20.59 19.49
C SER A 160 9.70 -19.67 19.43
N SER A 161 9.89 -18.48 18.89
CA SER A 161 8.79 -17.59 18.57
C SER A 161 8.13 -18.33 17.41
N GLN A 162 7.17 -19.19 17.71
CA GLN A 162 6.26 -19.67 16.69
C GLN A 162 5.74 -18.41 15.99
N PRO A 163 5.62 -18.39 14.65
CA PRO A 163 5.14 -17.21 13.95
C PRO A 163 3.83 -16.76 14.60
N THR A 164 3.93 -15.69 15.39
CA THR A 164 2.84 -15.15 16.18
C THR A 164 2.03 -14.30 15.23
N THR A 165 1.29 -14.97 14.35
CA THR A 165 0.02 -14.54 13.77
C THR A 165 -0.34 -15.50 12.63
N LYS A 166 -1.62 -15.82 12.52
CA LYS A 166 -2.21 -16.49 11.35
C LYS A 166 -2.15 -15.61 10.06
N GLN A 167 -1.39 -14.52 10.07
CA GLN A 167 -1.33 -13.45 9.05
C GLN A 167 -0.02 -13.43 8.24
N GLU A 168 1.02 -14.18 8.63
CA GLU A 168 2.29 -14.23 7.88
C GLU A 168 2.23 -15.22 6.70
N ILE A 169 1.58 -14.77 5.62
CA ILE A 169 1.47 -15.54 4.37
C ILE A 169 2.75 -15.47 3.54
N LEU A 170 3.48 -14.36 3.59
CA LEU A 170 4.71 -14.13 2.82
C LEU A 170 5.90 -14.92 3.38
N GLU A 171 6.68 -15.51 2.48
CA GLU A 171 7.85 -16.31 2.80
C GLU A 171 8.99 -15.46 3.37
N MET A 172 9.14 -14.21 2.91
CA MET A 172 10.11 -13.28 3.47
C MET A 172 9.80 -12.95 4.94
N ALA A 173 8.52 -12.82 5.33
CA ALA A 173 8.15 -12.58 6.72
C ALA A 173 8.62 -13.74 7.63
N ARG A 174 8.41 -14.99 7.19
CA ARG A 174 8.90 -16.19 7.89
C ARG A 174 10.41 -16.25 7.98
N THR A 175 11.10 -15.75 6.96
CA THR A 175 12.57 -15.66 6.96
C THR A 175 13.05 -14.60 7.94
N MET A 176 12.41 -13.43 8.00
CA MET A 176 12.71 -12.37 8.95
C MET A 176 12.41 -12.75 10.42
N ALA A 177 11.50 -13.69 10.67
CA ALA A 177 11.28 -14.25 12.01
C ALA A 177 12.38 -15.24 12.43
N LEU A 178 12.94 -16.02 11.49
CA LEU A 178 13.94 -17.06 11.77
C LEU A 178 15.35 -16.50 11.91
N VAL A 179 15.79 -15.64 10.98
CA VAL A 179 17.18 -15.16 10.91
C VAL A 179 17.67 -14.54 12.23
N PRO A 180 16.89 -13.69 12.94
CA PRO A 180 17.30 -13.13 14.22
C PRO A 180 17.58 -14.16 15.32
N GLN A 181 16.85 -15.28 15.32
CA GLN A 181 17.05 -16.38 16.29
C GLN A 181 18.42 -17.04 16.05
N VAL A 182 18.77 -17.28 14.79
CA VAL A 182 20.09 -17.81 14.41
C VAL A 182 21.20 -16.80 14.70
N ASP A 183 20.98 -15.51 14.42
CA ASP A 183 21.92 -14.42 14.74
C ASP A 183 22.21 -14.34 16.25
N GLN A 184 21.21 -14.60 17.10
CA GLN A 184 21.36 -14.65 18.55
C GLN A 184 22.20 -15.85 18.99
N ALA A 185 21.88 -17.06 18.50
CA ALA A 185 22.65 -18.27 18.79
C ALA A 185 24.12 -18.14 18.35
N TRP A 186 24.35 -17.60 17.14
CA TRP A 186 25.69 -17.33 16.62
C TRP A 186 26.47 -16.35 17.53
N ARG A 187 25.86 -15.23 17.95
CA ARG A 187 26.49 -14.27 18.87
C ARG A 187 26.84 -14.90 20.22
N ALA A 188 25.94 -15.71 20.78
CA ALA A 188 26.19 -16.43 22.03
C ALA A 188 27.38 -17.39 21.91
N ALA A 189 27.46 -18.15 20.81
CA ALA A 189 28.61 -19.02 20.50
C ALA A 189 29.93 -18.24 20.41
N VAL A 190 29.96 -17.10 19.69
CA VAL A 190 31.16 -16.25 19.62
C VAL A 190 31.60 -15.78 21.02
N GLN A 191 30.66 -15.32 21.84
CA GLN A 191 30.94 -14.82 23.18
C GLN A 191 31.46 -15.91 24.11
N HIS A 192 30.87 -17.11 24.07
CA HIS A 192 31.30 -18.24 24.89
C HIS A 192 32.72 -18.69 24.54
N ILE A 193 33.05 -18.82 23.25
CA ILE A 193 34.38 -19.27 22.80
C ILE A 193 35.48 -18.30 23.24
N ARG A 194 35.20 -16.99 23.30
CA ARG A 194 36.13 -15.96 23.82
C ARG A 194 36.45 -16.13 25.31
N GLN A 195 35.61 -16.83 26.06
CA GLN A 195 35.77 -17.06 27.51
C GLN A 195 36.46 -18.40 27.82
N LEU A 196 36.59 -19.30 26.84
CA LEU A 196 37.23 -20.60 27.04
C LEU A 196 38.76 -20.50 27.22
N PRO A 197 39.37 -21.35 28.07
CA PRO A 197 40.83 -21.46 28.16
C PRO A 197 41.45 -22.10 26.90
N GLN A 198 42.74 -21.86 26.67
CA GLN A 198 43.51 -22.61 25.67
C GLN A 198 43.81 -24.02 26.22
N PRO A 199 43.72 -25.11 25.40
CA PRO A 199 43.56 -25.16 23.94
C PRO A 199 42.11 -25.33 23.44
N GLU A 200 41.12 -25.38 24.34
CA GLU A 200 39.71 -25.60 23.99
C GLU A 200 39.15 -24.50 23.10
N SER A 201 39.51 -23.24 23.39
CA SER A 201 39.16 -22.08 22.58
C SER A 201 39.65 -22.20 21.12
N GLU A 202 40.85 -22.75 20.87
CA GLU A 202 41.40 -22.88 19.51
C GLU A 202 40.65 -23.91 18.67
N ARG A 203 40.30 -25.06 19.27
CA ARG A 203 39.49 -26.09 18.59
C ARG A 203 38.08 -25.58 18.29
N ALA A 204 37.47 -24.91 19.27
CA ALA A 204 36.15 -24.32 19.10
C ALA A 204 36.17 -23.19 18.04
N LEU A 205 37.23 -22.39 17.98
CA LEU A 205 37.39 -21.33 16.99
C LEU A 205 37.45 -21.87 15.55
N GLN A 206 38.16 -22.97 15.30
CA GLN A 206 38.21 -23.57 13.95
C GLN A 206 36.83 -24.02 13.47
N GLU A 207 36.09 -24.69 14.35
CA GLU A 207 34.72 -25.13 14.05
C GLU A 207 33.78 -23.93 13.89
N MET A 208 33.95 -22.90 14.72
CA MET A 208 33.16 -21.67 14.64
C MET A 208 33.36 -20.92 13.33
N LEU A 209 34.60 -20.85 12.82
CA LEU A 209 34.90 -20.21 11.54
C LEU A 209 34.21 -20.95 10.39
N ARG A 210 34.24 -22.29 10.41
CA ARG A 210 33.57 -23.13 9.42
C ARG A 210 32.05 -22.93 9.45
N LEU A 211 31.44 -22.91 10.63
CA LEU A 211 30.01 -22.67 10.80
C LEU A 211 29.60 -21.24 10.43
N THR A 212 30.41 -20.25 10.79
CA THR A 212 30.19 -18.84 10.45
C THR A 212 30.24 -18.64 8.92
N GLN A 213 31.18 -19.29 8.24
CA GLN A 213 31.23 -19.27 6.78
C GLN A 213 29.98 -19.90 6.15
N GLN A 214 29.49 -21.02 6.69
CA GLN A 214 28.25 -21.64 6.20
C GLN A 214 27.04 -20.75 6.45
N TYR A 215 26.98 -20.09 7.59
CA TYR A 215 25.87 -19.22 7.98
C TYR A 215 25.78 -17.96 7.12
N GLY A 216 26.84 -17.15 7.10
CA GLY A 216 26.84 -15.81 6.51
C GLY A 216 27.89 -15.58 5.42
N GLY A 217 28.55 -16.64 4.94
CA GLY A 217 29.50 -16.57 3.83
C GLY A 217 30.76 -15.75 4.16
N TRP A 218 31.43 -15.31 3.10
CA TRP A 218 32.59 -14.42 3.20
C TRP A 218 32.24 -13.02 3.75
N GLY A 219 30.98 -12.58 3.62
CA GLY A 219 30.51 -11.26 4.05
C GLY A 219 30.65 -11.06 5.56
N ILE A 220 30.25 -12.05 6.37
CA ILE A 220 30.42 -11.98 7.83
C ILE A 220 31.90 -12.12 8.22
N LEU A 221 32.65 -13.01 7.55
CA LEU A 221 34.07 -13.25 7.89
C LEU A 221 35.00 -12.07 7.57
N LEU A 222 34.64 -11.27 6.56
CA LEU A 222 35.48 -10.17 6.06
C LEU A 222 35.01 -8.78 6.53
N GLN A 223 33.96 -8.68 7.34
CA GLN A 223 33.55 -7.42 7.96
C GLN A 223 34.68 -6.89 8.86
N LYS A 224 35.03 -5.61 8.70
CA LYS A 224 36.00 -4.93 9.59
C LYS A 224 35.44 -4.90 11.01
N GLU A 225 36.15 -5.50 11.96
CA GLU A 225 35.90 -5.26 13.39
C GLU A 225 36.14 -3.78 13.71
N THR A 226 35.09 -2.96 13.71
CA THR A 226 35.09 -1.69 14.42
C THR A 226 34.84 -1.98 15.91
N GLY A 227 35.91 -2.31 16.64
CA GLY A 227 35.88 -2.31 18.12
C GLY A 227 36.40 -3.58 18.81
N THR A 228 37.66 -3.49 19.27
CA THR A 228 38.25 -4.17 20.45
C THR A 228 38.22 -5.70 20.55
N GLY A 229 39.30 -6.33 20.01
CA GLY A 229 40.06 -7.47 20.59
C GLY A 229 39.40 -8.85 20.63
N ARG A 230 39.96 -9.95 20.09
CA ARG A 230 41.22 -10.25 19.38
C ARG A 230 40.87 -10.83 18.00
N PRO A 231 41.44 -10.33 16.89
CA PRO A 231 41.45 -11.07 15.64
C PRO A 231 42.55 -12.13 15.72
N GLY A 232 42.20 -13.39 15.50
CA GLY A 232 43.20 -14.34 15.02
C GLY A 232 43.86 -13.71 13.79
N THR A 233 45.19 -13.70 13.76
CA THR A 233 45.99 -13.22 12.63
C THR A 233 45.71 -14.07 11.40
N PHE A 234 44.62 -13.76 10.69
CA PHE A 234 44.43 -14.19 9.32
C PHE A 234 45.50 -13.48 8.50
N THR A 235 46.54 -14.20 8.10
CA THR A 235 47.43 -13.74 7.03
C THR A 235 46.56 -13.45 5.82
N ASP A 236 46.53 -12.19 5.35
CA ASP A 236 45.66 -11.73 4.26
C ASP A 236 46.09 -12.45 2.97
N THR A 237 45.55 -13.64 2.74
CA THR A 237 45.84 -14.41 1.54
C THR A 237 45.30 -13.65 0.33
N SER A 238 45.96 -13.78 -0.82
CA SER A 238 45.49 -13.19 -2.09
C SER A 238 44.02 -13.53 -2.38
N THR A 239 43.56 -14.70 -1.94
CA THR A 239 42.17 -15.14 -2.01
C THR A 239 41.23 -14.30 -1.16
N MET A 240 41.56 -13.99 0.10
CA MET A 240 40.71 -13.16 0.97
C MET A 240 40.62 -11.71 0.48
N ALA A 241 41.74 -11.15 0.00
CA ALA A 241 41.76 -9.83 -0.63
C ALA A 241 40.88 -9.78 -1.89
N ALA A 242 40.93 -10.83 -2.74
CA ALA A 242 40.07 -10.93 -3.91
C ALA A 242 38.58 -11.03 -3.54
N ARG A 243 38.23 -11.78 -2.48
CA ARG A 243 36.86 -11.92 -1.98
C ARG A 243 36.32 -10.61 -1.40
N ARG A 244 37.13 -9.89 -0.63
CA ARG A 244 36.80 -8.56 -0.10
C ARG A 244 36.53 -7.56 -1.23
N LYS A 245 37.42 -7.51 -2.22
CA LYS A 245 37.24 -6.67 -3.40
C LYS A 245 35.96 -7.00 -4.16
N LEU A 246 35.63 -8.28 -4.32
CA LEU A 246 34.38 -8.68 -4.98
C LEU A 246 33.14 -8.26 -4.18
N LEU A 247 33.14 -8.44 -2.85
CA LEU A 247 32.04 -7.96 -1.98
C LEU A 247 31.84 -6.45 -2.12
N GLU A 248 32.92 -5.66 -2.08
CA GLU A 248 32.86 -4.21 -2.24
C GLU A 248 32.32 -3.82 -3.63
N GLN A 249 32.77 -4.50 -4.68
CA GLN A 249 32.34 -4.22 -6.06
C GLN A 249 30.91 -4.66 -6.35
N THR A 250 30.45 -5.75 -5.74
CA THR A 250 29.13 -6.32 -6.01
C THR A 250 28.05 -5.84 -5.05
N GLY A 251 28.44 -5.36 -3.85
CA GLY A 251 27.54 -4.93 -2.77
C GLY A 251 26.33 -4.12 -3.23
N PRO A 252 26.52 -3.01 -3.97
CA PRO A 252 25.40 -2.19 -4.43
C PRO A 252 24.40 -2.92 -5.34
N TYR A 253 24.82 -3.96 -6.05
CA TYR A 253 23.98 -4.68 -7.01
C TYR A 253 23.22 -5.86 -6.38
N TRP A 254 23.56 -6.26 -5.16
CA TRP A 254 22.80 -7.25 -4.40
C TRP A 254 21.57 -6.63 -3.72
N THR A 255 21.62 -5.34 -3.41
CA THR A 255 20.49 -4.62 -2.83
C THR A 255 19.29 -4.61 -3.78
N GLY A 256 18.13 -5.08 -3.29
CA GLY A 256 16.91 -5.16 -4.10
C GLY A 256 16.85 -6.37 -5.04
N LEU A 257 17.89 -7.22 -5.11
CA LEU A 257 17.85 -8.45 -5.88
C LEU A 257 16.77 -9.40 -5.34
N GLY A 258 16.01 -10.03 -6.23
CA GLY A 258 14.83 -10.84 -5.87
C GLY A 258 13.52 -10.05 -5.83
N ARG A 259 13.55 -8.71 -5.99
CA ARG A 259 12.35 -7.91 -6.32
C ARG A 259 11.92 -8.02 -7.78
N GLU A 260 12.73 -8.72 -8.58
CA GLU A 260 12.46 -9.10 -9.97
C GLU A 260 12.79 -10.58 -10.17
N PRO A 261 12.14 -11.28 -11.13
CA PRO A 261 12.47 -12.66 -11.41
C PRO A 261 13.90 -12.74 -11.95
N ILE A 262 14.73 -13.63 -11.38
CA ILE A 262 16.08 -13.86 -11.91
C ILE A 262 15.94 -14.69 -13.20
N ARG A 263 15.86 -14.02 -14.35
CA ARG A 263 15.55 -14.67 -15.64
C ARG A 263 16.73 -15.44 -16.24
N SER A 264 17.95 -15.06 -15.90
CA SER A 264 19.17 -15.65 -16.47
C SER A 264 20.26 -15.77 -15.41
N GLN A 265 21.23 -16.67 -15.65
CA GLN A 265 22.37 -16.87 -14.76
C GLN A 265 21.97 -17.21 -13.30
N ARG A 266 20.79 -17.81 -13.09
CA ARG A 266 20.25 -18.20 -11.77
C ARG A 266 21.26 -18.99 -10.94
N GLN A 267 21.85 -20.03 -11.54
CA GLN A 267 22.84 -20.89 -10.88
C GLN A 267 24.10 -20.11 -10.47
N LEU A 268 24.59 -19.21 -11.32
CA LEU A 268 25.73 -18.35 -11.00
C LEU A 268 25.39 -17.46 -9.81
N ILE A 269 24.25 -16.77 -9.87
CA ILE A 269 23.80 -15.84 -8.84
C ILE A 269 23.65 -16.57 -7.50
N TYR A 270 22.86 -17.64 -7.42
CA TYR A 270 22.64 -18.38 -6.18
C TYR A 270 23.92 -18.97 -5.58
N ARG A 271 24.82 -19.50 -6.43
CA ARG A 271 26.12 -20.02 -5.97
C ARG A 271 26.99 -18.91 -5.38
N TRP A 272 27.00 -17.73 -5.98
CA TRP A 272 27.73 -16.58 -5.44
C TRP A 272 27.04 -15.98 -4.22
N THR A 273 25.70 -15.98 -4.16
CA THR A 273 24.94 -15.62 -2.96
C THR A 273 25.34 -16.52 -1.80
N GLU A 274 25.43 -17.84 -1.98
CA GLU A 274 25.87 -18.75 -0.93
C GLU A 274 27.33 -18.50 -0.51
N GLN A 275 28.23 -18.27 -1.47
CA GLN A 275 29.64 -17.99 -1.15
C GLN A 275 29.81 -16.67 -0.39
N LEU A 276 29.10 -15.62 -0.79
CA LEU A 276 29.25 -14.28 -0.22
C LEU A 276 28.44 -14.08 1.05
N PHE A 277 27.25 -14.66 1.14
CA PHE A 277 26.27 -14.39 2.20
C PHE A 277 25.77 -15.64 2.91
N GLY A 278 26.34 -16.81 2.60
CA GLY A 278 26.01 -18.08 3.25
C GLY A 278 24.60 -18.57 2.96
N VAL A 279 24.17 -19.55 3.76
CA VAL A 279 22.80 -20.09 3.70
C VAL A 279 21.77 -19.00 4.01
N ARG A 280 22.10 -18.04 4.88
CA ARG A 280 21.24 -16.89 5.18
C ARG A 280 20.88 -16.12 3.91
N GLY A 281 21.88 -15.70 3.12
CA GLY A 281 21.62 -14.94 1.91
C GLY A 281 20.86 -15.73 0.84
N VAL A 282 21.08 -17.06 0.75
CA VAL A 282 20.29 -17.92 -0.15
C VAL A 282 18.83 -17.96 0.28
N LEU A 283 18.56 -18.10 1.58
CA LEU A 283 17.20 -18.09 2.09
C LEU A 283 16.53 -16.75 1.81
N GLU A 284 17.18 -15.63 2.11
CA GLU A 284 16.65 -14.28 1.85
C GLU A 284 16.33 -14.08 0.35
N LEU A 285 17.26 -14.43 -0.55
CA LEU A 285 17.04 -14.29 -1.99
C LEU A 285 15.90 -15.19 -2.50
N ALA A 286 15.89 -16.46 -2.08
CA ALA A 286 14.87 -17.41 -2.51
C ALA A 286 13.48 -17.05 -1.95
N SER A 287 13.40 -16.54 -0.72
CA SER A 287 12.15 -16.04 -0.13
C SER A 287 11.58 -14.86 -0.93
N ASN A 288 12.43 -13.91 -1.33
CA ASN A 288 12.01 -12.81 -2.21
C ASN A 288 11.47 -13.33 -3.56
N GLU A 289 12.15 -14.29 -4.19
CA GLU A 289 11.65 -14.88 -5.44
C GLU A 289 10.33 -15.62 -5.27
N VAL A 290 10.12 -16.34 -4.16
CA VAL A 290 8.83 -16.98 -3.85
C VAL A 290 7.72 -15.94 -3.71
N ASP A 291 7.94 -14.87 -2.97
CA ASP A 291 6.95 -13.82 -2.75
C ASP A 291 6.64 -13.02 -4.02
N LEU A 292 7.62 -12.89 -4.92
CA LEU A 292 7.44 -12.23 -6.20
C LEU A 292 6.67 -13.11 -7.22
N LEU A 293 6.97 -14.40 -7.26
CA LEU A 293 6.44 -15.33 -8.26
C LEU A 293 5.15 -16.04 -7.83
N THR A 294 4.72 -15.87 -6.57
CA THR A 294 3.43 -16.41 -6.12
C THR A 294 2.27 -15.61 -6.69
N SER A 295 1.13 -16.27 -6.91
CA SER A 295 -0.15 -15.64 -7.27
C SER A 295 -1.20 -15.80 -6.16
N THR A 296 -0.75 -16.20 -4.97
CA THR A 296 -1.61 -16.38 -3.80
C THR A 296 -2.17 -15.02 -3.39
N HIS A 297 -3.51 -14.90 -3.37
CA HIS A 297 -4.17 -13.61 -3.22
C HIS A 297 -3.64 -12.61 -4.27
N ALA A 298 -3.77 -12.94 -5.57
CA ALA A 298 -3.44 -12.07 -6.71
C ALA A 298 -4.60 -11.77 -7.74
N ASP A 299 -5.86 -12.20 -7.49
CA ASP A 299 -7.22 -11.60 -7.84
C ASP A 299 -7.79 -10.27 -7.16
N GLY A 300 -7.75 -9.10 -7.81
CA GLY A 300 -7.93 -7.78 -7.18
C GLY A 300 -9.15 -6.99 -7.65
N SER A 301 -9.37 -5.80 -7.07
CA SER A 301 -10.27 -4.82 -7.69
C SER A 301 -9.53 -4.10 -8.82
N LEU A 302 -10.22 -3.84 -9.93
CA LEU A 302 -9.65 -3.07 -11.04
C LEU A 302 -9.21 -1.68 -10.58
N ASP A 303 -10.00 -1.06 -9.70
CA ASP A 303 -9.76 0.28 -9.20
C ASP A 303 -8.46 0.39 -8.39
N SER A 304 -8.16 -0.59 -7.54
CA SER A 304 -6.92 -0.55 -6.75
C SER A 304 -5.69 -0.98 -7.55
N GLU A 305 -5.85 -1.84 -8.55
CA GLU A 305 -4.77 -2.16 -9.50
C GLU A 305 -4.43 -0.94 -10.37
N LEU A 306 -5.43 -0.13 -10.74
CA LEU A 306 -5.23 1.13 -11.45
C LEU A 306 -4.50 2.20 -10.63
N SER A 307 -4.49 2.10 -9.29
CA SER A 307 -3.63 2.95 -8.45
C SER A 307 -2.16 2.81 -8.85
N PHE A 308 -1.78 1.65 -9.36
CA PHE A 308 -0.47 1.31 -9.90
C PHE A 308 -0.42 1.32 -11.42
N LEU A 309 -1.21 2.19 -12.06
CA LEU A 309 -1.19 2.35 -13.52
C LEU A 309 0.23 2.47 -14.08
N TRP A 310 1.17 3.13 -13.41
CA TRP A 310 2.54 3.34 -13.88
C TRP A 310 3.56 2.32 -13.38
N TRP A 311 3.13 1.28 -12.66
CA TRP A 311 3.99 0.21 -12.17
C TRP A 311 3.77 -1.02 -13.02
N ASP A 312 4.85 -1.55 -13.58
CA ASP A 312 4.80 -2.84 -14.26
C ASP A 312 4.92 -3.98 -13.23
N ARG A 313 4.38 -5.16 -13.57
CA ARG A 313 4.32 -6.34 -12.70
C ARG A 313 5.70 -6.81 -12.19
N ASP A 314 6.77 -6.50 -12.91
CA ASP A 314 8.14 -6.80 -12.51
C ASP A 314 8.75 -5.74 -11.58
N LEU A 315 8.03 -4.66 -11.26
CA LEU A 315 8.45 -3.61 -10.34
C LEU A 315 7.83 -3.75 -8.94
N TYR A 316 6.80 -4.58 -8.78
CA TYR A 316 6.15 -4.85 -7.50
C TYR A 316 5.50 -6.25 -7.47
N PRO A 317 5.42 -6.92 -6.31
CA PRO A 317 4.69 -8.17 -6.17
C PRO A 317 3.18 -7.92 -6.23
N VAL A 318 2.50 -8.55 -7.19
CA VAL A 318 1.03 -8.47 -7.35
C VAL A 318 0.30 -9.35 -6.34
N ALA A 319 0.94 -10.41 -5.87
CA ALA A 319 0.38 -11.21 -4.80
C ALA A 319 0.37 -10.43 -3.49
N TRP A 320 -0.63 -10.76 -2.68
CA TRP A 320 -0.86 -10.17 -1.37
C TRP A 320 -1.34 -8.72 -1.45
N ARG A 321 -1.06 -7.94 -0.40
CA ARG A 321 -1.44 -6.53 -0.28
C ARG A 321 -0.19 -5.67 -0.20
N TRP A 322 -0.19 -4.53 -0.89
CA TRP A 322 0.97 -3.64 -0.91
C TRP A 322 0.68 -2.35 -0.14
N GLY A 323 1.68 -1.84 0.58
CA GLY A 323 1.55 -0.65 1.42
C GLY A 323 1.29 0.59 0.57
N ASN A 324 0.23 1.33 0.85
CA ASN A 324 -0.15 2.51 0.08
C ASN A 324 0.87 3.66 0.25
N PRO A 325 1.57 4.10 -0.83
CA PRO A 325 2.49 5.24 -0.75
C PRO A 325 1.81 6.57 -0.41
N LEU A 326 0.49 6.65 -0.56
CA LEU A 326 -0.31 7.82 -0.21
C LEU A 326 -0.83 7.81 1.22
N PHE A 327 -0.68 6.71 1.96
CA PHE A 327 -1.07 6.61 3.37
C PHE A 327 -0.37 7.70 4.19
N GLU A 328 -1.06 8.26 5.19
CA GLU A 328 -0.57 9.44 5.93
C GLU A 328 0.77 9.20 6.65
N ASP A 329 0.99 7.97 7.16
CA ASP A 329 2.22 7.58 7.84
C ASP A 329 3.31 7.10 6.85
N SER A 330 3.03 7.09 5.54
CA SER A 330 3.97 6.62 4.54
C SER A 330 5.00 7.69 4.20
N ALA A 331 6.28 7.33 4.31
CA ALA A 331 7.36 8.19 3.88
C ALA A 331 7.37 8.28 2.35
N ALA A 332 7.32 9.51 1.81
CA ALA A 332 7.50 9.72 0.38
C ALA A 332 8.90 9.25 -0.04
N ILE A 333 8.97 8.34 -1.02
CA ILE A 333 10.23 7.91 -1.62
C ILE A 333 10.50 8.86 -2.81
N PRO A 334 11.56 9.69 -2.75
CA PRO A 334 11.91 10.56 -3.86
C PRO A 334 12.13 9.75 -5.14
N ASP A 335 11.66 10.28 -6.26
CA ASP A 335 11.82 9.71 -7.61
C ASP A 335 11.22 8.31 -7.85
N ASP A 336 10.37 7.83 -6.94
CA ASP A 336 9.62 6.60 -7.17
C ASP A 336 8.51 6.79 -8.23
N LEU A 337 7.95 5.68 -8.69
CA LEU A 337 6.77 5.68 -9.55
C LEU A 337 5.56 6.21 -8.76
N PRO A 338 4.71 7.03 -9.40
CA PRO A 338 3.57 7.59 -8.71
C PRO A 338 2.51 6.53 -8.41
N THR A 339 1.78 6.76 -7.31
CA THR A 339 0.50 6.10 -7.05
C THR A 339 -0.62 7.06 -7.42
N LEU A 340 -1.59 6.60 -8.19
CA LEU A 340 -2.78 7.37 -8.55
C LEU A 340 -3.93 7.04 -7.61
N MET A 341 -4.76 8.03 -7.32
CA MET A 341 -6.03 7.80 -6.67
C MET A 341 -7.03 7.25 -7.69
N VAL A 342 -7.99 6.45 -7.23
CA VAL A 342 -9.06 5.89 -8.07
C VAL A 342 -10.36 5.90 -7.30
N SER A 343 -11.43 6.34 -7.97
CA SER A 343 -12.81 6.29 -7.46
C SER A 343 -13.76 5.87 -8.57
N ARG A 344 -14.86 5.22 -8.20
CA ARG A 344 -15.82 4.63 -9.12
C ARG A 344 -17.15 5.36 -9.10
N LEU A 345 -17.62 5.79 -10.26
CA LEU A 345 -18.98 6.27 -10.50
C LEU A 345 -19.79 5.14 -11.13
N ASP A 346 -20.19 4.19 -10.29
CA ASP A 346 -20.92 2.98 -10.67
C ASP A 346 -21.95 2.65 -9.60
N ALA A 347 -23.04 2.02 -10.02
CA ALA A 347 -24.18 1.68 -9.20
C ALA A 347 -25.04 0.67 -9.97
N PRO A 348 -26.08 0.06 -9.37
CA PRO A 348 -26.94 -0.91 -10.06
C PRO A 348 -27.58 -0.39 -11.35
N THR A 349 -27.73 0.94 -11.48
CA THR A 349 -28.14 1.61 -12.72
C THR A 349 -27.28 2.83 -12.98
N ALA A 350 -27.21 3.25 -14.25
CA ALA A 350 -26.49 4.46 -14.63
C ALA A 350 -27.10 5.74 -14.06
N GLU A 351 -28.41 5.77 -13.82
CA GLU A 351 -29.11 6.87 -13.16
C GLU A 351 -28.64 7.02 -11.70
N LEU A 352 -28.53 5.91 -10.96
CA LEU A 352 -27.98 5.93 -9.61
C LEU A 352 -26.52 6.37 -9.62
N ALA A 353 -25.73 5.94 -10.60
CA ALA A 353 -24.32 6.34 -10.74
C ALA A 353 -24.17 7.86 -10.99
N LYS A 354 -25.04 8.46 -11.82
CA LYS A 354 -25.12 9.93 -11.96
C LYS A 354 -25.55 10.60 -10.66
N GLY A 355 -26.48 9.97 -9.95
CA GLY A 355 -26.97 10.40 -8.63
C GLY A 355 -25.87 10.57 -7.59
N LEU A 356 -24.80 9.77 -7.63
CA LEU A 356 -23.64 9.94 -6.74
C LEU A 356 -23.01 11.34 -6.88
N VAL A 357 -22.92 11.85 -8.11
CA VAL A 357 -22.38 13.18 -8.42
C VAL A 357 -23.37 14.27 -8.01
N ASP A 358 -24.64 14.09 -8.37
CA ASP A 358 -25.68 15.10 -8.12
C ASP A 358 -25.91 15.32 -6.62
N GLN A 359 -25.93 14.23 -5.84
CA GLN A 359 -26.06 14.27 -4.39
C GLN A 359 -24.83 14.86 -3.71
N ALA A 360 -23.61 14.55 -4.20
CA ALA A 360 -22.37 15.15 -3.70
C ALA A 360 -22.39 16.68 -3.88
N LEU A 361 -22.75 17.15 -5.08
CA LEU A 361 -22.87 18.57 -5.39
C LEU A 361 -24.03 19.24 -4.64
N GLN A 362 -25.11 18.52 -4.38
CA GLN A 362 -26.19 19.01 -3.53
C GLN A 362 -25.66 19.27 -2.12
N ALA A 363 -25.01 18.29 -1.51
CA ALA A 363 -24.47 18.41 -0.15
C ALA A 363 -23.35 19.46 -0.05
N GLU A 364 -22.50 19.62 -1.05
CA GLU A 364 -21.51 20.69 -1.10
C GLU A 364 -22.15 22.09 -1.15
N ARG A 365 -23.33 22.22 -1.74
CA ARG A 365 -24.08 23.48 -1.79
C ARG A 365 -24.84 23.74 -0.49
N SER A 366 -25.60 22.76 -0.01
CA SER A 366 -26.49 22.91 1.16
C SER A 366 -25.81 22.66 2.51
N GLY A 367 -24.61 22.07 2.51
CA GLY A 367 -24.06 21.38 3.68
C GLY A 367 -24.56 19.93 3.77
N LEU A 368 -23.74 19.07 4.38
CA LEU A 368 -24.13 17.72 4.77
C LEU A 368 -24.93 17.80 6.08
N HIS A 369 -26.15 17.27 6.08
CA HIS A 369 -27.05 17.30 7.23
C HIS A 369 -27.49 15.89 7.58
N GLY A 370 -27.64 15.60 8.86
CA GLY A 370 -28.12 14.30 9.34
C GLY A 370 -27.42 13.85 10.62
N THR A 371 -27.48 12.55 10.87
CA THR A 371 -26.88 11.88 12.02
C THR A 371 -25.64 11.11 11.60
N LEU A 372 -24.59 11.18 12.43
CA LEU A 372 -23.36 10.40 12.28
C LEU A 372 -23.49 9.15 13.17
N TYR A 373 -23.50 7.97 12.54
CA TYR A 373 -23.64 6.67 13.19
C TYR A 373 -22.30 5.93 13.23
N PHE A 374 -21.92 5.46 14.41
CA PHE A 374 -20.78 4.57 14.63
C PHE A 374 -21.30 3.30 15.30
N ASP A 375 -21.15 2.16 14.62
CA ASP A 375 -21.69 0.86 15.06
C ASP A 375 -20.54 -0.05 15.51
N ALA A 376 -20.19 0.09 16.79
CA ALA A 376 -19.17 -0.66 17.53
C ALA A 376 -19.81 -1.86 18.26
N ARG A 377 -18.96 -2.79 18.72
CA ARG A 377 -19.37 -4.05 19.35
C ARG A 377 -18.88 -4.22 20.78
N GLY A 378 -18.31 -3.18 21.40
CA GLY A 378 -17.74 -3.26 22.75
C GLY A 378 -16.49 -4.15 22.88
N LEU A 379 -15.81 -4.45 21.77
CA LEU A 379 -14.59 -5.25 21.75
C LEU A 379 -13.41 -4.45 22.34
N LYS A 380 -12.63 -5.10 23.21
CA LYS A 380 -11.43 -4.51 23.78
C LYS A 380 -10.19 -5.09 23.09
N ALA A 381 -9.31 -4.21 22.62
CA ALA A 381 -8.01 -4.60 22.10
C ALA A 381 -7.19 -5.28 23.21
N LYS A 382 -6.72 -6.50 22.95
CA LYS A 382 -5.79 -7.20 23.84
C LYS A 382 -4.38 -6.62 23.75
N ASP A 383 -3.97 -6.30 22.53
CA ASP A 383 -2.70 -5.69 22.18
C ASP A 383 -2.84 -5.00 20.81
N ALA A 384 -1.76 -4.38 20.31
CA ALA A 384 -1.76 -3.65 19.04
C ALA A 384 -1.92 -4.54 17.78
N THR A 385 -1.77 -5.87 17.91
CA THR A 385 -1.94 -6.82 16.81
C THR A 385 -3.39 -7.32 16.68
N ASP A 386 -4.22 -7.10 17.71
CA ASP A 386 -5.65 -7.38 17.70
C ASP A 386 -6.43 -6.35 16.86
N THR A 387 -6.34 -6.52 15.54
CA THR A 387 -7.01 -5.63 14.57
C THR A 387 -8.50 -5.42 14.85
N TYR A 388 -9.23 -6.42 15.34
CA TYR A 388 -10.65 -6.29 15.66
C TYR A 388 -10.88 -5.34 16.84
N GLY A 389 -10.18 -5.54 17.95
CA GLY A 389 -10.29 -4.65 19.11
C GLY A 389 -9.79 -3.23 18.81
N VAL A 390 -8.76 -3.08 17.97
CA VAL A 390 -8.23 -1.77 17.55
C VAL A 390 -9.25 -0.99 16.72
N TYR A 391 -9.86 -1.61 15.70
CA TYR A 391 -10.86 -0.94 14.86
C TYR A 391 -12.16 -0.64 15.63
N ASP A 392 -12.54 -1.53 16.55
CA ASP A 392 -13.69 -1.31 17.42
C ASP A 392 -13.48 -0.12 18.36
N GLN A 393 -12.27 0.01 18.93
CA GLN A 393 -11.90 1.20 19.69
C GLN A 393 -11.89 2.46 18.81
N SER A 394 -11.39 2.37 17.58
CA SER A 394 -11.37 3.48 16.63
C SER A 394 -12.77 4.01 16.30
N LEU A 395 -13.81 3.18 16.29
CA LEU A 395 -15.21 3.64 16.16
C LEU A 395 -15.65 4.52 17.34
N ARG A 396 -15.32 4.12 18.57
CA ARG A 396 -15.61 4.92 19.77
C ARG A 396 -14.85 6.23 19.76
N ASP A 397 -13.59 6.19 19.35
CA ASP A 397 -12.74 7.38 19.23
C ASP A 397 -13.27 8.32 18.14
N ALA A 398 -13.73 7.80 17.00
CA ALA A 398 -14.38 8.59 15.94
C ALA A 398 -15.64 9.30 16.44
N ALA A 399 -16.49 8.60 17.19
CA ALA A 399 -17.69 9.19 17.80
C ALA A 399 -17.33 10.34 18.76
N GLU A 400 -16.26 10.19 19.53
CA GLU A 400 -15.78 11.23 20.45
C GLU A 400 -15.18 12.43 19.70
N VAL A 401 -14.38 12.20 18.67
CA VAL A 401 -13.85 13.26 17.79
C VAL A 401 -14.98 14.12 17.23
N VAL A 402 -16.05 13.50 16.73
CA VAL A 402 -17.18 14.24 16.15
C VAL A 402 -17.88 15.09 17.21
N LYS A 403 -18.13 14.55 18.40
CA LYS A 403 -18.77 15.29 19.52
C LYS A 403 -17.94 16.49 19.95
N GLN A 404 -16.61 16.39 19.90
CA GLN A 404 -15.70 17.45 20.29
C GLN A 404 -15.53 18.51 19.20
N GLN A 405 -15.56 18.12 17.92
CA GLN A 405 -15.14 18.99 16.81
C GLN A 405 -16.29 19.52 15.95
N SER A 406 -17.53 19.06 16.16
CA SER A 406 -18.68 19.42 15.35
C SER A 406 -19.98 19.49 16.16
N ASP A 407 -21.04 20.02 15.54
CA ASP A 407 -22.39 20.03 16.14
C ASP A 407 -23.29 18.90 15.61
N TYR A 408 -22.73 17.92 14.91
CA TYR A 408 -23.53 16.80 14.39
C TYR A 408 -24.15 15.99 15.53
N ARG A 409 -25.36 15.51 15.30
CA ARG A 409 -25.93 14.45 16.14
C ARG A 409 -25.10 13.19 15.95
N VAL A 410 -24.60 12.63 17.04
CA VAL A 410 -23.81 11.38 17.05
C VAL A 410 -24.59 10.27 17.74
N VAL A 411 -24.65 9.11 17.09
CA VAL A 411 -25.15 7.87 17.67
C VAL A 411 -24.02 6.85 17.65
N LEU A 412 -23.56 6.45 18.83
CA LEU A 412 -22.64 5.33 19.02
C LEU A 412 -23.47 4.14 19.49
N ASP A 413 -23.56 3.10 18.68
CA ASP A 413 -23.95 1.77 19.14
C ASP A 413 -22.67 1.06 19.61
N ASP A 414 -22.68 0.53 20.82
CA ASP A 414 -21.53 -0.20 21.41
C ASP A 414 -21.98 -1.59 21.90
N ALA A 415 -23.14 -2.06 21.42
CA ALA A 415 -23.68 -3.36 21.71
C ALA A 415 -23.13 -4.40 20.73
N GLU A 416 -23.00 -5.66 21.17
CA GLU A 416 -22.62 -6.75 20.27
C GLU A 416 -23.62 -6.93 19.11
N ALA A 417 -24.90 -6.65 19.38
CA ALA A 417 -25.92 -6.59 18.36
C ALA A 417 -25.76 -5.30 17.55
N THR A 418 -25.43 -5.45 16.26
CA THR A 418 -25.26 -4.34 15.31
C THR A 418 -26.60 -3.70 14.94
N LEU A 419 -26.55 -2.52 14.29
CA LEU A 419 -27.73 -1.81 13.80
C LEU A 419 -28.45 -2.64 12.73
N SER A 420 -29.47 -3.38 13.18
CA SER A 420 -30.06 -4.49 12.41
C SER A 420 -31.56 -4.41 12.20
N LYS A 421 -32.22 -3.48 12.90
CA LYS A 421 -33.67 -3.31 12.79
C LYS A 421 -33.98 -2.39 11.62
N PRO A 422 -34.98 -2.71 10.77
CA PRO A 422 -35.41 -1.80 9.72
C PRO A 422 -35.71 -0.39 10.27
N GLY A 423 -35.10 0.62 9.67
CA GLY A 423 -35.22 2.02 10.10
C GLY A 423 -34.52 2.37 11.43
N ALA A 424 -33.60 1.55 11.95
CA ALA A 424 -32.84 1.86 13.16
C ALA A 424 -31.94 3.11 13.03
N ALA A 425 -31.54 3.45 11.81
CA ALA A 425 -30.67 4.58 11.50
C ALA A 425 -31.34 5.52 10.46
N PRO A 426 -32.27 6.38 10.89
CA PRO A 426 -32.84 7.41 10.01
C PRO A 426 -31.88 8.57 9.76
N ASP A 427 -32.09 9.29 8.66
CA ASP A 427 -31.40 10.53 8.31
C ASP A 427 -29.85 10.45 8.41
N VAL A 428 -29.26 9.39 7.88
CA VAL A 428 -27.82 9.13 7.93
C VAL A 428 -27.06 10.15 7.09
N ALA A 429 -26.08 10.82 7.70
CA ALA A 429 -25.07 11.65 7.03
C ALA A 429 -23.70 10.93 6.96
N LEU A 430 -23.34 10.20 8.01
CA LEU A 430 -22.20 9.28 8.01
C LEU A 430 -22.59 7.98 8.69
N TYR A 431 -22.14 6.85 8.16
CA TYR A 431 -22.17 5.57 8.84
C TYR A 431 -20.81 4.86 8.74
N ILE A 432 -20.26 4.41 9.86
CA ILE A 432 -19.10 3.50 9.87
C ILE A 432 -19.36 2.43 10.91
N GLY A 433 -19.20 1.15 10.55
CA GLY A 433 -19.58 0.11 11.48
C GLY A 433 -19.27 -1.33 11.11
N TRP A 434 -19.44 -2.17 12.13
CA TRP A 434 -19.47 -3.62 11.99
C TRP A 434 -20.80 -4.10 11.48
N TYR A 435 -20.79 -5.25 10.80
CA TYR A 435 -22.02 -5.86 10.36
C TYR A 435 -21.88 -7.33 9.98
N ARG A 436 -23.03 -7.99 9.77
CA ARG A 436 -23.11 -9.38 9.32
C ARG A 436 -22.66 -9.50 7.87
N LEU A 437 -21.61 -10.28 7.68
CA LEU A 437 -21.01 -10.59 6.38
C LEU A 437 -22.06 -10.93 5.31
N ARG A 438 -22.04 -10.20 4.18
CA ARG A 438 -22.84 -10.44 2.97
C ARG A 438 -24.35 -10.51 3.18
N SER A 439 -24.89 -9.72 4.10
CA SER A 439 -26.31 -9.79 4.45
C SER A 439 -26.92 -8.42 4.75
N TYR A 440 -26.95 -7.47 3.81
CA TYR A 440 -27.49 -6.12 4.03
C TYR A 440 -28.82 -6.08 4.81
N GLU A 441 -28.87 -5.31 5.89
CA GLU A 441 -30.10 -5.01 6.65
C GLU A 441 -30.56 -3.59 6.28
N ASP A 442 -31.86 -3.44 6.06
CA ASP A 442 -32.49 -2.20 5.62
C ASP A 442 -32.68 -1.21 6.78
N ALA A 443 -31.61 -0.99 7.55
CA ALA A 443 -31.62 -0.17 8.75
C ALA A 443 -31.55 1.34 8.44
N PHE A 444 -31.13 1.71 7.23
CA PHE A 444 -30.61 3.05 6.93
C PHE A 444 -31.52 3.86 6.00
N THR A 445 -31.75 5.12 6.35
CA THR A 445 -32.27 6.13 5.42
C THR A 445 -31.20 7.19 5.17
N PHE A 446 -30.61 7.20 3.97
CA PHE A 446 -29.50 8.09 3.64
C PHE A 446 -29.98 9.50 3.24
N LYS A 447 -29.27 10.52 3.71
CA LYS A 447 -29.44 11.91 3.24
C LYS A 447 -28.60 12.15 1.99
N PRO A 448 -29.00 13.10 1.11
CA PRO A 448 -28.11 13.56 0.05
C PRO A 448 -26.76 14.01 0.62
N GLY A 449 -25.69 13.45 0.11
CA GLY A 449 -24.32 13.61 0.62
C GLY A 449 -23.84 12.51 1.56
N ALA A 450 -24.67 11.53 1.92
CA ALA A 450 -24.29 10.53 2.90
C ALA A 450 -23.07 9.72 2.47
N ILE A 451 -22.12 9.55 3.40
CA ILE A 451 -20.95 8.70 3.25
C ILE A 451 -21.13 7.51 4.19
N GLY A 452 -20.78 6.30 3.78
CA GLY A 452 -20.68 5.24 4.78
C GLY A 452 -20.12 3.94 4.27
N TYR A 453 -19.62 3.13 5.20
CA TYR A 453 -19.06 1.82 4.87
C TYR A 453 -19.19 0.80 5.99
N HIS A 454 -19.31 -0.44 5.56
CA HIS A 454 -19.31 -1.60 6.43
C HIS A 454 -17.95 -2.29 6.40
N MET A 455 -17.42 -2.59 7.58
CA MET A 455 -16.15 -3.30 7.74
C MET A 455 -16.38 -4.81 7.64
N ALA A 456 -16.67 -5.28 6.42
CA ALA A 456 -16.90 -6.69 6.12
C ALA A 456 -16.32 -7.10 4.75
N SER A 457 -15.96 -8.37 4.63
CA SER A 457 -15.32 -8.90 3.43
C SER A 457 -16.30 -9.10 2.27
N ALA A 458 -15.83 -8.91 1.05
CA ALA A 458 -16.57 -9.24 -0.17
C ALA A 458 -17.92 -8.50 -0.32
N GLU A 459 -17.99 -7.27 0.19
CA GLU A 459 -19.18 -6.41 0.16
C GLU A 459 -19.39 -5.66 -1.18
N ALA A 460 -18.44 -5.80 -2.10
CA ALA A 460 -18.44 -5.24 -3.46
C ALA A 460 -18.04 -6.29 -4.51
N ILE A 461 -18.43 -7.57 -4.36
CA ILE A 461 -18.18 -8.60 -5.40
C ILE A 461 -18.78 -8.18 -6.75
N THR A 462 -19.96 -7.56 -6.71
CA THR A 462 -20.66 -6.97 -7.84
C THR A 462 -21.58 -5.86 -7.33
N VAL A 463 -21.96 -4.92 -8.19
CA VAL A 463 -23.00 -3.93 -7.92
C VAL A 463 -24.17 -4.02 -8.91
N HIS A 464 -24.09 -4.94 -9.87
CA HIS A 464 -25.05 -5.07 -10.97
C HIS A 464 -25.96 -6.30 -10.84
N ASP A 465 -25.53 -7.33 -10.10
CA ASP A 465 -26.37 -8.50 -9.84
C ASP A 465 -27.52 -8.14 -8.89
N ARG A 466 -28.75 -8.37 -9.35
CA ARG A 466 -29.97 -8.16 -8.54
C ARG A 466 -30.02 -9.04 -7.30
N GLY A 467 -29.39 -10.22 -7.34
CA GLY A 467 -29.31 -11.16 -6.23
C GLY A 467 -28.22 -10.83 -5.19
N GLU A 468 -27.37 -9.83 -5.43
CA GLU A 468 -26.31 -9.46 -4.51
C GLU A 468 -26.87 -8.88 -3.20
N ARG A 469 -26.32 -9.36 -2.09
CA ARG A 469 -26.72 -9.01 -0.71
C ARG A 469 -25.65 -8.20 0.01
N GLY A 470 -24.51 -7.97 -0.63
CA GLY A 470 -23.43 -7.14 -0.12
C GLY A 470 -23.83 -5.68 0.02
N TRP A 471 -23.09 -4.98 0.88
CA TRP A 471 -23.35 -3.62 1.30
C TRP A 471 -23.35 -2.62 0.14
N CYS A 472 -22.31 -2.64 -0.71
CA CYS A 472 -22.14 -1.58 -1.72
C CYS A 472 -23.35 -1.51 -2.65
N LYS A 473 -23.74 -2.65 -3.25
CA LYS A 473 -24.91 -2.74 -4.11
C LYS A 473 -26.16 -2.18 -3.42
N ASN A 474 -26.47 -2.67 -2.22
CA ASN A 474 -27.73 -2.38 -1.53
C ASN A 474 -27.80 -0.97 -0.93
N ALA A 475 -26.67 -0.41 -0.48
CA ALA A 475 -26.57 0.97 -0.02
C ALA A 475 -26.71 1.96 -1.19
N LEU A 476 -26.11 1.64 -2.34
CA LEU A 476 -26.24 2.42 -3.58
C LEU A 476 -27.70 2.44 -4.07
N GLU A 477 -28.42 1.32 -4.03
CA GLU A 477 -29.88 1.29 -4.34
C GLU A 477 -30.71 2.18 -3.43
N ARG A 478 -30.26 2.39 -2.19
CA ARG A 478 -30.94 3.21 -1.18
C ARG A 478 -30.47 4.65 -1.15
N GLY A 479 -29.65 5.05 -2.12
CA GLY A 479 -29.26 6.44 -2.32
C GLY A 479 -28.16 6.92 -1.38
N ILE A 480 -27.26 6.04 -0.92
CA ILE A 480 -26.00 6.52 -0.35
C ILE A 480 -25.20 7.26 -1.42
N THR A 481 -24.57 8.37 -1.07
CA THR A 481 -23.82 9.21 -2.03
C THR A 481 -22.40 8.72 -2.24
N ALA A 482 -21.77 8.17 -1.20
CA ALA A 482 -20.45 7.57 -1.29
C ALA A 482 -20.33 6.37 -0.35
N THR A 483 -19.64 5.34 -0.82
CA THR A 483 -19.40 4.13 -0.05
C THR A 483 -18.11 3.42 -0.48
N LEU A 484 -17.68 2.41 0.27
CA LEU A 484 -16.57 1.56 -0.11
C LEU A 484 -16.82 0.12 0.34
N GLY A 485 -16.15 -0.80 -0.34
CA GLY A 485 -16.23 -2.22 -0.04
C GLY A 485 -15.15 -3.00 -0.76
N SER A 486 -15.05 -4.29 -0.44
CA SER A 486 -14.03 -5.18 -0.99
C SER A 486 -14.62 -6.15 -2.01
N VAL A 487 -13.87 -6.44 -3.07
CA VAL A 487 -14.27 -7.42 -4.10
C VAL A 487 -14.01 -8.89 -3.68
N GLY A 488 -13.36 -9.09 -2.54
CA GLY A 488 -12.95 -10.36 -1.95
C GLY A 488 -12.55 -10.16 -0.49
N GLU A 489 -11.77 -11.07 0.12
CA GLU A 489 -11.28 -10.95 1.51
C GLU A 489 -10.16 -9.91 1.65
N PRO A 490 -10.39 -8.74 2.26
CA PRO A 490 -9.39 -7.67 2.32
C PRO A 490 -8.53 -7.72 3.59
N TYR A 491 -8.91 -8.53 4.59
CA TYR A 491 -8.58 -8.33 6.01
C TYR A 491 -9.08 -6.98 6.53
N LEU A 492 -9.29 -6.91 7.84
CA LEU A 492 -9.89 -5.74 8.47
C LEU A 492 -9.03 -4.47 8.34
N ASP A 493 -7.72 -4.61 8.45
CA ASP A 493 -6.74 -3.52 8.40
C ASP A 493 -6.56 -2.90 7.00
N ALA A 494 -7.29 -3.38 5.99
CA ALA A 494 -7.38 -2.75 4.68
C ALA A 494 -8.48 -1.69 4.57
N PHE A 495 -9.45 -1.67 5.49
CA PHE A 495 -10.43 -0.59 5.55
C PHE A 495 -9.79 0.70 6.05
N PRO A 496 -10.30 1.88 5.66
CA PRO A 496 -10.00 3.12 6.36
C PRO A 496 -10.27 2.99 7.86
N GLU A 497 -9.29 3.36 8.66
CA GLU A 497 -9.44 3.40 10.11
C GLU A 497 -10.48 4.47 10.51
N PRO A 498 -11.57 4.13 11.23
CA PRO A 498 -12.71 5.02 11.45
C PRO A 498 -12.37 6.40 12.03
N ALA A 499 -11.54 6.46 13.08
CA ALA A 499 -11.15 7.72 13.70
C ALA A 499 -10.38 8.61 12.73
N ARG A 500 -9.35 8.07 12.07
CA ARG A 500 -8.54 8.79 11.07
C ARG A 500 -9.39 9.29 9.90
N PHE A 501 -10.25 8.43 9.34
CA PHE A 501 -11.15 8.78 8.23
C PHE A 501 -12.07 9.93 8.63
N THR A 502 -12.70 9.82 9.80
CA THR A 502 -13.63 10.82 10.32
C THR A 502 -12.93 12.15 10.61
N THR A 503 -11.77 12.11 11.26
CA THR A 503 -10.96 13.31 11.53
C THR A 503 -10.61 14.04 10.24
N LEU A 504 -10.02 13.35 9.26
CA LEU A 504 -9.61 13.98 8.01
C LEU A 504 -10.82 14.51 7.21
N LEU A 505 -11.94 13.78 7.17
CA LEU A 505 -13.17 14.25 6.53
C LEU A 505 -13.70 15.55 7.16
N LEU A 506 -13.74 15.63 8.50
CA LEU A 506 -14.25 16.81 9.22
C LEU A 506 -13.41 18.07 9.02
N THR A 507 -12.13 17.94 8.65
CA THR A 507 -11.27 19.10 8.35
C THR A 507 -11.79 19.91 7.16
N GLY A 508 -12.50 19.27 6.22
CA GLY A 508 -12.85 19.88 4.93
C GLY A 508 -11.65 20.26 4.06
N LYS A 509 -10.43 19.88 4.44
CA LYS A 509 -9.20 20.16 3.67
C LYS A 509 -9.04 19.20 2.50
N TYR A 510 -9.50 17.96 2.64
CA TYR A 510 -9.29 16.89 1.68
C TYR A 510 -10.59 16.52 0.97
N SER A 511 -10.48 16.17 -0.31
CA SER A 511 -11.56 15.53 -1.06
C SER A 511 -11.78 14.08 -0.60
N LEU A 512 -12.93 13.48 -0.96
CA LEU A 512 -13.27 12.09 -0.61
C LEU A 512 -12.17 11.11 -1.02
N ALA A 513 -11.64 11.24 -2.25
CA ALA A 513 -10.56 10.38 -2.72
C ALA A 513 -9.28 10.56 -1.87
N GLU A 514 -8.93 11.79 -1.51
CA GLU A 514 -7.75 12.05 -0.68
C GLU A 514 -7.92 11.50 0.73
N VAL A 515 -9.08 11.66 1.36
CA VAL A 515 -9.38 11.07 2.68
C VAL A 515 -9.25 9.55 2.60
N TYR A 516 -9.83 8.92 1.58
CA TYR A 516 -9.74 7.47 1.40
C TYR A 516 -8.28 6.99 1.24
N TYR A 517 -7.47 7.63 0.40
CA TYR A 517 -6.08 7.22 0.19
C TYR A 517 -5.15 7.60 1.35
N LEU A 518 -5.43 8.66 2.11
CA LEU A 518 -4.64 8.99 3.31
C LEU A 518 -4.87 7.99 4.45
N THR A 519 -6.02 7.31 4.45
CA THR A 519 -6.45 6.42 5.55
C THR A 519 -6.47 4.93 5.19
N SER A 520 -6.38 4.60 3.90
CA SER A 520 -6.25 3.21 3.43
C SER A 520 -4.79 2.76 3.50
N ARG A 521 -4.53 1.71 4.28
CA ARG A 521 -3.16 1.18 4.47
C ARG A 521 -2.61 0.46 3.24
N TYR A 522 -3.49 -0.07 2.40
CA TYR A 522 -3.09 -0.92 1.27
C TYR A 522 -3.74 -0.48 -0.04
N VAL A 523 -2.98 -0.62 -1.12
CA VAL A 523 -3.39 -0.53 -2.53
C VAL A 523 -2.81 -1.72 -3.26
N SER A 524 -3.35 -2.07 -4.43
CA SER A 524 -3.16 -3.42 -4.95
C SER A 524 -3.41 -4.39 -3.77
N TRP A 525 -4.64 -4.36 -3.18
CA TRP A 525 -5.81 -4.38 -4.08
C TRP A 525 -7.30 -4.38 -3.69
N ARG A 526 -7.85 -5.08 -2.69
CA ARG A 526 -9.27 -5.51 -2.82
C ARG A 526 -10.35 -4.44 -2.70
N MET A 527 -9.98 -3.26 -2.22
CA MET A 527 -10.92 -2.19 -1.89
C MET A 527 -11.35 -1.41 -3.13
N VAL A 528 -12.59 -0.92 -3.12
CA VAL A 528 -13.18 -0.06 -4.13
C VAL A 528 -13.88 1.10 -3.42
N LEU A 529 -13.58 2.33 -3.84
CA LEU A 529 -14.29 3.53 -3.44
C LEU A 529 -15.35 3.85 -4.49
N PHE A 530 -16.62 3.92 -4.09
CA PHE A 530 -17.74 4.37 -4.90
C PHE A 530 -18.12 5.80 -4.49
N GLY A 531 -18.14 6.71 -5.45
CA GLY A 531 -18.49 8.11 -5.22
C GLY A 531 -17.68 9.08 -6.07
N ASP A 532 -18.08 10.33 -6.02
CA ASP A 532 -17.37 11.42 -6.67
C ASP A 532 -16.03 11.70 -5.95
N PRO A 533 -14.87 11.54 -6.61
CA PRO A 533 -13.58 11.74 -5.95
C PRO A 533 -13.36 13.17 -5.47
N LEU A 534 -14.01 14.16 -6.09
CA LEU A 534 -13.89 15.58 -5.74
C LEU A 534 -14.83 15.97 -4.59
N TYR A 535 -15.65 15.03 -4.10
CA TYR A 535 -16.64 15.33 -3.06
C TYR A 535 -15.98 15.84 -1.78
N ASN A 536 -16.35 17.03 -1.32
CA ASN A 536 -15.87 17.61 -0.07
C ASN A 536 -17.01 18.36 0.66
N PRO A 537 -17.84 17.65 1.44
CA PRO A 537 -19.01 18.27 2.10
C PRO A 537 -18.66 19.31 3.16
N MET A 538 -17.47 19.17 3.76
CA MET A 538 -17.02 19.99 4.89
C MET A 538 -16.22 21.23 4.44
N LYS A 539 -15.97 21.38 3.14
CA LYS A 539 -15.22 22.51 2.57
C LYS A 539 -15.80 23.85 3.01
N GLY A 540 -14.95 24.70 3.59
CA GLY A 540 -15.34 26.04 4.07
C GLY A 540 -16.34 26.03 5.24
N ARG A 541 -16.62 24.86 5.83
CA ARG A 541 -17.60 24.68 6.92
C ARG A 541 -16.98 24.07 8.19
N SER A 542 -15.70 23.71 8.14
CA SER A 542 -14.98 23.17 9.30
C SER A 542 -14.71 24.26 10.33
N ARG A 543 -14.83 23.90 11.61
CA ARG A 543 -14.34 24.76 12.70
C ARG A 543 -12.81 24.69 12.70
N PRO A 544 -12.09 25.82 12.81
CA PRO A 544 -10.65 25.78 13.04
C PRO A 544 -10.41 25.08 14.38
N THR A 545 -9.78 23.91 14.36
CA THR A 545 -9.26 23.31 15.59
C THR A 545 -7.95 24.02 15.91
N ALA A 546 -7.87 24.63 17.10
CA ALA A 546 -6.74 25.46 17.53
C ALA A 546 -5.39 24.70 17.56
N ASP A 547 -5.41 23.36 17.54
CA ASP A 547 -4.23 22.49 17.66
C ASP A 547 -3.83 21.70 16.39
N SER A 548 -4.50 21.87 15.24
CA SER A 548 -4.26 21.02 14.04
C SER A 548 -3.39 21.66 12.95
N ALA A 549 -3.00 22.92 13.09
CA ALA A 549 -2.30 23.66 12.03
C ALA A 549 -0.87 23.15 11.74
N GLY A 550 -0.30 22.27 12.59
CA GLY A 550 1.05 21.72 12.44
C GLY A 550 1.16 20.23 12.12
N SER A 551 0.06 19.47 12.05
CA SER A 551 0.10 17.99 12.07
C SER A 551 -0.61 17.27 10.92
N LEU A 552 -1.31 17.98 10.02
CA LEU A 552 -2.07 17.34 8.94
C LEU A 552 -1.17 16.90 7.77
N PRO A 553 -1.39 15.70 7.17
CA PRO A 553 -0.56 15.19 6.09
C PRO A 553 -0.65 16.04 4.81
N ALA A 554 0.40 16.02 3.98
CA ALA A 554 0.36 16.66 2.67
C ALA A 554 -0.71 15.99 1.77
N PRO A 555 -1.61 16.76 1.15
CA PRO A 555 -2.63 16.24 0.25
C PRO A 555 -1.99 15.42 -0.88
N PRO A 556 -2.51 14.22 -1.20
CA PRO A 556 -2.02 13.42 -2.31
C PRO A 556 -1.96 14.18 -3.64
N SER A 557 -2.92 15.08 -3.90
CA SER A 557 -2.97 15.89 -5.13
C SER A 557 -1.78 16.84 -5.31
N GLU A 558 -1.15 17.26 -4.20
CA GLU A 558 -0.01 18.18 -4.20
C GLU A 558 1.34 17.47 -4.20
N ARG A 559 1.36 16.14 -4.01
CA ARG A 559 2.61 15.39 -4.01
C ARG A 559 3.26 15.43 -5.41
N PRO A 560 4.60 15.54 -5.51
CA PRO A 560 5.27 15.55 -6.80
C PRO A 560 5.04 14.26 -7.59
N LEU A 561 4.42 14.37 -8.78
CA LEU A 561 4.17 13.22 -9.66
C LEU A 561 5.38 12.90 -10.57
N GLY A 562 6.19 13.91 -10.90
CA GLY A 562 7.26 13.81 -11.90
C GLY A 562 6.72 13.54 -13.30
N GLU A 563 7.53 12.85 -14.11
CA GLU A 563 7.20 12.39 -15.46
C GLU A 563 7.07 10.86 -15.46
N PRO A 564 5.86 10.29 -15.23
CA PRO A 564 5.71 8.87 -14.95
C PRO A 564 6.23 7.93 -16.06
N PRO A 565 5.99 8.19 -17.36
CA PRO A 565 6.54 7.36 -18.44
C PRO A 565 8.08 7.33 -18.45
N ALA A 566 8.71 8.49 -18.18
CA ALA A 566 10.17 8.59 -18.14
C ALA A 566 10.74 7.85 -16.92
N ARG A 567 10.11 7.98 -15.74
CA ARG A 567 10.50 7.24 -14.53
C ARG A 567 10.37 5.73 -14.71
N LEU A 568 9.29 5.27 -15.34
CA LEU A 568 9.08 3.85 -15.64
C LEU A 568 10.22 3.31 -16.53
N THR A 569 10.54 4.03 -17.60
CA THR A 569 11.64 3.66 -18.49
C THR A 569 12.98 3.64 -17.75
N GLN A 570 13.23 4.64 -16.90
CA GLN A 570 14.46 4.75 -16.10
C GLN A 570 14.59 3.59 -15.11
N LYS A 571 13.50 3.20 -14.43
CA LYS A 571 13.50 2.04 -13.52
C LYS A 571 13.87 0.75 -14.25
N HIS A 572 13.21 0.44 -15.34
CA HIS A 572 13.53 -0.73 -16.17
C HIS A 572 14.98 -0.72 -16.66
N GLN A 573 15.49 0.44 -17.07
CA GLN A 573 16.88 0.57 -17.48
C GLN A 573 17.84 0.32 -16.32
N ALA A 574 17.60 0.93 -15.16
CA ALA A 574 18.42 0.78 -13.96
C ALA A 574 18.47 -0.68 -13.49
N GLN A 575 17.33 -1.38 -13.52
CA GLN A 575 17.24 -2.81 -13.17
C GLN A 575 18.03 -3.70 -14.12
N ARG A 576 17.86 -3.52 -15.44
CA ARG A 576 18.65 -4.25 -16.45
C ARG A 576 20.15 -4.01 -16.29
N ASP A 577 20.55 -2.77 -16.08
CA ASP A 577 21.96 -2.38 -15.89
C ASP A 577 22.54 -2.95 -14.60
N GLN A 578 21.78 -2.95 -13.51
CA GLN A 578 22.16 -3.56 -12.23
C GLN A 578 22.41 -5.06 -12.40
N MET A 579 21.48 -5.79 -13.00
CA MET A 579 21.62 -7.24 -13.25
C MET A 579 22.82 -7.54 -14.15
N ALA A 580 22.98 -6.81 -15.26
CA ALA A 580 24.08 -7.01 -16.19
C ALA A 580 25.45 -6.76 -15.53
N ARG A 581 25.56 -5.71 -14.70
CA ARG A 581 26.79 -5.39 -13.95
C ARG A 581 27.11 -6.46 -12.91
N LEU A 582 26.11 -6.92 -12.15
CA LEU A 582 26.29 -8.00 -11.19
C LEU A 582 26.83 -9.25 -11.88
N VAL A 583 26.13 -9.74 -12.91
CA VAL A 583 26.53 -10.94 -13.66
C VAL A 583 27.95 -10.82 -14.21
N LYS A 584 28.31 -9.67 -14.80
CA LYS A 584 29.67 -9.43 -15.32
C LYS A 584 30.73 -9.56 -14.23
N LEU A 585 30.51 -8.98 -13.05
CA LEU A 585 31.45 -9.06 -11.93
C LEU A 585 31.61 -10.49 -11.41
N LEU A 586 30.52 -11.24 -11.31
CA LEU A 586 30.53 -12.63 -10.86
C LEU A 586 31.25 -13.55 -11.85
N LEU A 587 31.00 -13.40 -13.15
CA LEU A 587 31.71 -14.16 -14.19
C LEU A 587 33.22 -13.88 -14.19
N ASN A 588 33.60 -12.61 -14.03
CA ASN A 588 35.02 -12.24 -13.93
C ASN A 588 35.70 -12.92 -12.73
N ALA A 589 35.01 -13.01 -11.60
CA ALA A 589 35.52 -13.69 -10.42
C ALA A 589 35.71 -15.20 -10.62
N GLU A 590 34.87 -15.85 -11.44
CA GLU A 590 35.07 -17.27 -11.82
C GLU A 590 36.27 -17.46 -12.73
N SER A 591 36.45 -16.57 -13.71
CA SER A 591 37.57 -16.64 -14.66
C SER A 591 38.94 -16.36 -14.01
N GLY A 592 38.97 -15.56 -12.94
CA GLY A 592 40.18 -15.23 -12.19
C GLY A 592 40.52 -16.21 -11.06
N SER A 593 39.66 -17.20 -10.79
CA SER A 593 39.91 -18.23 -9.78
C SER A 593 40.72 -19.39 -10.40
N PRO A 594 41.81 -19.86 -9.77
CA PRO A 594 42.54 -21.03 -10.28
C PRO A 594 41.59 -22.23 -10.35
N LYS A 595 41.52 -22.89 -11.52
CA LYS A 595 40.70 -24.10 -11.70
C LYS A 595 41.09 -25.15 -10.65
N PRO A 596 40.13 -25.82 -9.99
CA PRO A 596 40.45 -26.92 -9.11
C PRO A 596 41.21 -27.99 -9.91
N ALA A 597 42.32 -28.48 -9.35
CA ALA A 597 43.05 -29.61 -9.92
C ALA A 597 42.09 -30.80 -10.01
N ARG A 598 42.01 -31.39 -11.21
CA ARG A 598 41.17 -32.56 -11.51
C ARG A 598 41.60 -33.80 -10.73
#